data_AF-A0A529FLA5-F1
#
_entry.id   AF-A0A529FLA5-F1
#
_cell.length_a   1.000
_cell.length_b   1.000
_cell.length_c   1.000
_cell.angle_alpha   90.00
_cell.angle_beta   90.00
_cell.angle_gamma   90.00
#
_symmetry.space_group_name_H-M   'P 1'
#
loop_
_entity.id
_entity.type
_entity.pdbx_description
1 polymer ?
#
loop_
_entity_poly.entity_id
_entity_poly.type
_entity_poly.pdbx_seq_one_letter_code
_entity_poly.pdbx_strand_id
1 'polypeptide(L)'
;ERRVRPGRDGKALTDWNGLMIAALADAGRALQRPDWIEAAARAFAHIVEASHDGRLPHSMLGARKLFPALSSDYAAMTNAAIALFEATGETAYVDRARHFIGQLDHWHQDGNKTGYYLTASDSADVPIRIRGDVDEAIPSASAQIIEALVRLALVTGDFDMEQKAWTTAEHAMGRAAQQAYGQAGIVNACALALEPLKLVLIDN
;
A
#
# COMPACT_ATOMS: atom_id res chain seq x y z
N GLU A 1 14.82 7.71 36.23
CA GLU A 1 14.74 8.83 35.27
C GLU A 1 13.50 9.69 35.59
N ARG A 2 13.65 11.03 35.71
CA ARG A 2 12.59 11.98 36.20
C ARG A 2 12.07 12.95 35.12
N ARG A 3 12.43 12.75 33.85
CA ARG A 3 12.01 13.63 32.75
C ARG A 3 10.56 13.32 32.35
N VAL A 4 9.70 14.35 32.31
CA VAL A 4 8.37 14.24 31.72
C VAL A 4 8.54 13.87 30.24
N ARG A 5 7.97 12.73 29.84
CA ARG A 5 8.04 12.28 28.44
C ARG A 5 7.27 13.25 27.55
N PRO A 6 7.73 13.52 26.32
CA PRO A 6 6.93 14.24 25.34
C PRO A 6 5.57 13.56 25.15
N GLY A 7 4.53 14.35 24.87
CA GLY A 7 3.24 13.80 24.46
C GLY A 7 3.42 12.93 23.21
N ARG A 8 2.73 11.79 23.17
CA ARG A 8 2.70 10.92 22.00
C ARG A 8 1.42 11.19 21.24
N ASP A 9 1.51 11.35 19.93
CA ASP A 9 0.33 11.16 19.10
C ASP A 9 -0.08 9.67 19.21
N GLY A 10 -1.30 9.42 19.66
CA GLY A 10 -1.85 8.07 19.81
C GLY A 10 -2.56 7.57 18.56
N LYS A 11 -2.53 8.35 17.47
CA LYS A 11 -3.22 8.03 16.23
C LYS A 11 -2.49 6.91 15.48
N ALA A 12 -3.23 5.88 15.08
CA ALA A 12 -2.79 4.90 14.10
C ALA A 12 -3.18 5.40 12.70
N LEU A 13 -2.18 5.70 11.86
CA LEU A 13 -2.38 6.01 10.44
C LEU A 13 -2.30 4.72 9.62
N THR A 14 -3.25 4.51 8.71
CA THR A 14 -3.34 3.24 7.98
C THR A 14 -2.15 3.02 7.07
N ASP A 15 -1.75 4.01 6.28
CA ASP A 15 -0.56 4.00 5.44
C ASP A 15 0.74 3.70 6.22
N TRP A 16 1.01 4.41 7.32
CA TRP A 16 2.22 4.18 8.12
C TRP A 16 2.21 2.81 8.80
N ASN A 17 1.04 2.34 9.25
CA ASN A 17 0.92 0.98 9.79
C ASN A 17 1.12 -0.06 8.69
N GLY A 18 0.63 0.17 7.46
CA GLY A 18 0.90 -0.70 6.32
C GLY A 18 2.41 -0.87 6.05
N LEU A 19 3.16 0.23 6.04
CA LEU A 19 4.62 0.20 5.91
C LEU A 19 5.30 -0.58 7.05
N MET A 20 4.87 -0.33 8.29
CA MET A 20 5.38 -1.05 9.46
C MET A 20 5.08 -2.56 9.38
N ILE A 21 3.86 -2.94 8.99
CA ILE A 21 3.44 -4.33 8.86
C ILE A 21 4.28 -5.04 7.80
N ALA A 22 4.45 -4.43 6.62
CA ALA A 22 5.28 -4.99 5.56
C ALA A 22 6.71 -5.22 6.05
N ALA A 23 7.32 -4.20 6.68
CA ALA A 23 8.68 -4.29 7.21
C ALA A 23 8.83 -5.39 8.29
N LEU A 24 7.85 -5.54 9.19
CA LEU A 24 7.87 -6.58 10.22
C LEU A 24 7.70 -7.98 9.63
N ALA A 25 6.84 -8.15 8.62
CA ALA A 25 6.66 -9.42 7.93
C ALA A 25 7.94 -9.83 7.18
N ASP A 26 8.52 -8.91 6.42
CA ASP A 26 9.75 -9.16 5.64
C ASP A 26 10.95 -9.43 6.55
N ALA A 27 11.19 -8.57 7.55
CA ALA A 27 12.27 -8.79 8.49
C ALA A 27 12.05 -10.03 9.36
N GLY A 28 10.79 -10.31 9.72
CA GLY A 28 10.40 -11.51 10.44
C GLY A 28 10.74 -12.79 9.68
N ARG A 29 10.41 -12.82 8.38
CA ARG A 29 10.77 -13.92 7.48
C ARG A 29 12.29 -14.04 7.31
N ALA A 30 12.98 -12.93 7.00
CA ALA A 30 14.42 -12.94 6.72
C ALA A 30 15.29 -13.29 7.94
N LEU A 31 14.88 -12.88 9.13
CA LEU A 31 15.62 -13.07 10.38
C LEU A 31 15.07 -14.23 11.23
N GLN A 32 14.12 -15.01 10.70
CA GLN A 32 13.50 -16.14 11.39
C GLN A 32 12.88 -15.74 12.74
N ARG A 33 12.14 -14.62 12.76
CA ARG A 33 11.46 -14.06 13.93
C ARG A 33 9.94 -14.23 13.80
N PRO A 34 9.38 -15.40 14.16
CA PRO A 34 7.94 -15.65 14.06
C PRO A 34 7.11 -14.67 14.90
N ASP A 35 7.65 -14.20 16.03
CA ASP A 35 6.99 -13.21 16.88
C ASP A 35 6.80 -11.85 16.18
N TRP A 36 7.64 -11.50 15.20
CA TRP A 36 7.50 -10.29 14.39
C TRP A 36 6.43 -10.46 13.32
N ILE A 37 6.35 -11.64 12.71
CA ILE A 37 5.28 -12.00 11.75
C ILE A 37 3.92 -11.97 12.46
N GLU A 38 3.83 -12.54 13.66
CA GLU A 38 2.62 -12.50 14.48
C GLU A 38 2.22 -11.06 14.86
N ALA A 39 3.20 -10.21 15.19
CA ALA A 39 2.93 -8.80 15.47
C ALA A 39 2.40 -8.05 14.23
N ALA A 40 2.98 -8.31 13.06
CA ALA A 40 2.52 -7.78 11.78
C ALA A 40 1.09 -8.22 11.47
N ALA A 41 0.78 -9.52 11.63
CA ALA A 41 -0.55 -10.08 11.40
C ALA A 41 -1.61 -9.47 12.34
N ARG A 42 -1.29 -9.30 13.63
CA ARG A 42 -2.20 -8.64 14.59
C ARG A 42 -2.45 -7.18 14.23
N ALA A 43 -1.42 -6.44 13.86
CA ALA A 43 -1.57 -5.04 13.45
C ALA A 43 -2.41 -4.93 12.16
N PHE A 44 -2.17 -5.80 11.18
CA PHE A 44 -2.95 -5.87 9.96
C PHE A 44 -4.43 -6.14 10.22
N ALA A 45 -4.73 -7.15 11.05
CA ALA A 45 -6.10 -7.48 11.44
C ALA A 45 -6.79 -6.28 12.11
N HIS A 46 -6.10 -5.58 13.02
CA HIS A 46 -6.65 -4.41 13.69
C HIS A 46 -7.05 -3.28 12.73
N ILE A 47 -6.24 -3.00 11.71
CA ILE A 47 -6.57 -2.02 10.66
C ILE A 47 -7.79 -2.51 9.85
N VAL A 48 -7.81 -3.79 9.46
CA VAL A 48 -8.90 -4.37 8.65
C VAL A 48 -10.23 -4.37 9.40
N GLU A 49 -10.24 -4.77 10.68
CA GLU A 49 -11.41 -4.74 11.56
C GLU A 49 -11.99 -3.34 11.71
N ALA A 50 -11.18 -2.30 11.49
CA ALA A 50 -11.65 -0.94 11.57
C ALA A 50 -12.47 -0.49 10.36
N SER A 51 -12.45 -1.26 9.26
CA SER A 51 -13.14 -0.95 8.01
C SER A 51 -14.64 -0.72 8.21
N HIS A 52 -15.22 0.11 7.34
CA HIS A 52 -16.65 0.35 7.28
C HIS A 52 -17.09 0.32 5.82
N ASP A 53 -18.15 -0.42 5.50
CA ASP A 53 -18.62 -0.64 4.12
C ASP A 53 -17.51 -1.05 3.15
N GLY A 54 -16.61 -1.94 3.63
CA GLY A 54 -15.47 -2.44 2.86
C GLY A 54 -14.34 -1.44 2.64
N ARG A 55 -14.43 -0.21 3.15
CA ARG A 55 -13.40 0.83 3.03
C ARG A 55 -12.55 0.89 4.28
N LEU A 56 -11.25 1.13 4.10
CA LEU A 56 -10.33 1.39 5.20
C LEU A 56 -10.54 2.80 5.76
N PRO A 57 -10.31 3.03 7.06
CA PRO A 57 -10.12 4.38 7.58
C PRO A 57 -8.74 4.91 7.15
N HIS A 58 -8.58 6.23 7.04
CA HIS A 58 -7.25 6.84 6.94
C HIS A 58 -6.54 6.81 8.30
N SER A 59 -7.28 7.04 9.39
CA SER A 59 -6.70 7.05 10.73
C SER A 59 -7.64 6.67 11.84
N MET A 60 -7.08 6.26 12.98
CA MET A 60 -7.81 5.85 14.17
C MET A 60 -7.19 6.41 15.45
N LEU A 61 -8.04 6.83 16.39
CA LEU A 61 -7.65 7.24 17.74
C LEU A 61 -8.71 6.76 18.73
N GLY A 62 -8.42 5.64 19.41
CA GLY A 62 -9.42 4.96 20.24
C GLY A 62 -10.62 4.53 19.40
N ALA A 63 -11.82 4.93 19.79
CA ALA A 63 -13.04 4.64 19.04
C ALA A 63 -13.27 5.55 17.82
N ARG A 64 -12.50 6.65 17.69
CA ARG A 64 -12.66 7.60 16.57
C ARG A 64 -11.92 7.09 15.35
N LYS A 65 -12.60 7.08 14.21
CA LYS A 65 -12.06 6.69 12.91
C LYS A 65 -12.29 7.82 11.91
N LEU A 66 -11.31 8.09 11.07
CA LEU A 66 -11.43 9.07 9.99
C LEU A 66 -11.56 8.32 8.66
N PHE A 67 -12.60 8.64 7.91
CA PHE A 67 -12.89 8.09 6.58
C PHE A 67 -13.04 9.23 5.56
N PRO A 68 -12.89 8.94 4.26
CA PRO A 68 -12.38 7.67 3.72
C PRO A 68 -10.85 7.55 3.83
N ALA A 69 -10.32 6.35 3.60
CA ALA A 69 -8.90 6.14 3.32
C ALA A 69 -8.45 6.91 2.07
N LEU A 70 -7.16 7.25 2.04
CA LEU A 70 -6.43 7.76 0.89
C LEU A 70 -5.92 6.60 0.02
N SER A 71 -5.48 6.90 -1.19
CA SER A 71 -4.87 5.88 -2.06
C SER A 71 -3.57 5.31 -1.48
N SER A 72 -2.80 6.09 -0.70
CA SER A 72 -1.62 5.63 0.03
C SER A 72 -1.96 4.55 1.06
N ASP A 73 -3.11 4.66 1.73
CA ASP A 73 -3.56 3.68 2.72
C ASP A 73 -3.83 2.32 2.07
N TYR A 74 -4.54 2.31 0.95
CA TYR A 74 -4.79 1.09 0.18
C TYR A 74 -3.50 0.50 -0.38
N ALA A 75 -2.61 1.32 -0.91
CA ALA A 75 -1.34 0.87 -1.46
C ALA A 75 -0.47 0.20 -0.39
N ALA A 76 -0.25 0.88 0.73
CA ALA A 76 0.54 0.38 1.85
C ALA A 76 -0.06 -0.92 2.43
N MET A 77 -1.38 -0.97 2.60
CA MET A 77 -2.05 -2.17 3.11
C MET A 77 -2.07 -3.33 2.11
N THR A 78 -2.03 -3.05 0.80
CA THR A 78 -1.87 -4.09 -0.23
C THR A 78 -0.47 -4.69 -0.17
N ASN A 79 0.57 -3.85 -0.11
CA ASN A 79 1.96 -4.30 0.07
C ASN A 79 2.16 -5.08 1.38
N ALA A 80 1.53 -4.62 2.46
CA ALA A 80 1.53 -5.32 3.76
C ALA A 80 0.87 -6.71 3.67
N ALA A 81 -0.25 -6.81 2.97
CA ALA A 81 -0.93 -8.09 2.76
C ALA A 81 -0.04 -9.07 1.97
N ILE A 82 0.60 -8.60 0.90
CA ILE A 82 1.51 -9.44 0.10
C ILE A 82 2.72 -9.88 0.94
N ALA A 83 3.32 -9.00 1.74
CA ALA A 83 4.43 -9.37 2.62
C ALA A 83 4.02 -10.42 3.67
N LEU A 84 2.80 -10.32 4.22
CA LEU A 84 2.25 -11.34 5.12
C LEU A 84 2.01 -12.67 4.40
N PHE A 85 1.50 -12.65 3.16
CA PHE A 85 1.40 -13.85 2.34
C PHE A 85 2.78 -14.49 2.12
N GLU A 86 3.79 -13.71 1.76
CA GLU A 86 5.16 -14.21 1.55
C GLU A 86 5.77 -14.79 2.84
N ALA A 87 5.40 -14.24 4.00
CA ALA A 87 5.87 -14.70 5.32
C ALA A 87 5.14 -15.94 5.85
N THR A 88 3.89 -16.17 5.45
CA THR A 88 3.01 -17.19 6.08
C THR A 88 2.52 -18.27 5.12
N GLY A 89 2.49 -17.99 3.82
CA GLY A 89 1.83 -18.81 2.80
C GLY A 89 0.29 -18.70 2.80
N GLU A 90 -0.31 -17.86 3.65
CA GLU A 90 -1.77 -17.78 3.78
C GLU A 90 -2.41 -16.97 2.66
N THR A 91 -3.13 -17.65 1.76
CA THR A 91 -3.74 -17.02 0.56
C THR A 91 -4.82 -15.99 0.89
N ALA A 92 -5.39 -16.02 2.10
CA ALA A 92 -6.36 -15.02 2.56
C ALA A 92 -5.81 -13.59 2.50
N TYR A 93 -4.49 -13.41 2.65
CA TYR A 93 -3.87 -12.11 2.47
C TYR A 93 -3.85 -11.64 1.01
N VAL A 94 -3.71 -12.56 0.04
CA VAL A 94 -3.82 -12.25 -1.39
C VAL A 94 -5.25 -11.80 -1.73
N ASP A 95 -6.26 -12.46 -1.16
CA ASP A 95 -7.65 -12.06 -1.35
C ASP A 95 -7.93 -10.67 -0.75
N ARG A 96 -7.31 -10.37 0.39
CA ARG A 96 -7.38 -9.04 0.99
C ARG A 96 -6.68 -7.98 0.14
N ALA A 97 -5.52 -8.30 -0.44
CA ALA A 97 -4.82 -7.43 -1.38
C ALA A 97 -5.68 -7.10 -2.60
N ARG A 98 -6.34 -8.11 -3.19
CA ARG A 98 -7.31 -7.91 -4.29
C ARG A 98 -8.47 -7.01 -3.89
N HIS A 99 -9.03 -7.22 -2.69
CA HIS A 99 -10.10 -6.36 -2.16
C HIS A 99 -9.65 -4.90 -2.06
N PHE A 100 -8.45 -4.64 -1.55
CA PHE A 100 -7.91 -3.29 -1.44
C PHE A 100 -7.68 -2.64 -2.81
N ILE A 101 -7.12 -3.37 -3.79
CA ILE A 101 -6.99 -2.87 -5.16
C ILE A 101 -8.36 -2.58 -5.77
N GLY A 102 -9.38 -3.42 -5.53
CA GLY A 102 -10.75 -3.16 -5.99
C GLY A 102 -11.35 -1.87 -5.41
N GLN A 103 -11.13 -1.60 -4.12
CA GLN A 103 -11.55 -0.34 -3.49
C GLN A 103 -10.76 0.86 -4.03
N LEU A 104 -9.46 0.69 -4.27
CA LEU A 104 -8.60 1.70 -4.87
C LEU A 104 -9.05 2.03 -6.31
N ASP A 105 -9.34 1.02 -7.13
CA ASP A 105 -9.88 1.18 -8.48
C ASP A 105 -11.19 1.96 -8.45
N HIS A 106 -12.12 1.56 -7.58
CA HIS A 106 -13.46 2.14 -7.55
C HIS A 106 -13.46 3.61 -7.11
N TRP A 107 -12.71 3.94 -6.06
CA TRP A 107 -12.76 5.28 -5.45
C TRP A 107 -11.67 6.24 -5.94
N HIS A 108 -10.52 5.73 -6.40
CA HIS A 108 -9.33 6.55 -6.65
C HIS A 108 -8.86 6.58 -8.10
N GLN A 109 -9.25 5.63 -8.94
CA GLN A 109 -8.77 5.58 -10.33
C GLN A 109 -9.22 6.82 -11.12
N ASP A 110 -8.33 7.32 -11.96
CA ASP A 110 -8.66 8.40 -12.88
C ASP A 110 -9.53 7.92 -14.05
N GLY A 111 -10.25 8.84 -14.69
CA GLY A 111 -11.16 8.49 -15.79
C GLY A 111 -10.47 7.85 -17.01
N ASN A 112 -9.17 8.10 -17.18
CA ASN A 112 -8.37 7.54 -18.27
C ASN A 112 -7.66 6.23 -17.89
N LYS A 113 -7.81 5.74 -16.65
CA LYS A 113 -7.15 4.53 -16.13
C LYS A 113 -5.62 4.54 -16.27
N THR A 114 -5.02 5.72 -16.10
CA THR A 114 -3.57 5.97 -16.11
C THR A 114 -2.96 6.08 -14.70
N GLY A 115 -3.80 5.96 -13.66
CA GLY A 115 -3.37 5.81 -12.28
C GLY A 115 -4.45 6.34 -11.33
N TYR A 116 -4.02 6.92 -10.20
CA TYR A 116 -4.93 7.17 -9.08
C TYR A 116 -4.74 8.54 -8.47
N TYR A 117 -5.84 9.15 -8.05
CA TYR A 117 -5.84 10.33 -7.20
C TYR A 117 -5.60 9.93 -5.74
N LEU A 118 -5.00 10.84 -4.97
CA LEU A 118 -4.75 10.64 -3.56
C LEU A 118 -6.05 10.52 -2.76
N THR A 119 -7.00 11.42 -3.03
CA THR A 119 -8.29 11.49 -2.34
C THR A 119 -9.36 10.71 -3.09
N ALA A 120 -10.33 10.17 -2.36
CA ALA A 120 -11.44 9.41 -2.95
C ALA A 120 -12.37 10.30 -3.79
N SER A 121 -13.10 9.70 -4.73
CA SER A 121 -14.00 10.41 -5.64
C SER A 121 -15.24 11.01 -4.97
N ASP A 122 -15.61 10.50 -3.80
CA ASP A 122 -16.75 10.93 -2.99
C ASP A 122 -16.36 11.84 -1.81
N SER A 123 -15.09 12.25 -1.71
CA SER A 123 -14.64 13.25 -0.75
C SER A 123 -15.26 14.62 -1.06
N ALA A 124 -16.16 15.09 -0.20
CA ALA A 124 -16.90 16.34 -0.39
C ALA A 124 -16.10 17.61 -0.02
N ASP A 125 -14.95 17.46 0.64
CA ASP A 125 -14.12 18.53 1.21
C ASP A 125 -12.88 18.86 0.35
N VAL A 126 -12.72 18.22 -0.81
CA VAL A 126 -11.56 18.37 -1.68
C VAL A 126 -11.97 19.01 -3.01
N PRO A 127 -11.69 20.31 -3.24
CA PRO A 127 -12.10 20.99 -4.47
C PRO A 127 -11.32 20.52 -5.70
N ILE A 128 -10.07 20.07 -5.53
CA ILE A 128 -9.21 19.57 -6.60
C ILE A 128 -8.53 18.29 -6.12
N ARG A 129 -8.76 17.18 -6.83
CA ARG A 129 -8.09 15.91 -6.56
C ARG A 129 -6.72 15.90 -7.23
N ILE A 130 -5.67 15.74 -6.44
CA ILE A 130 -4.29 15.59 -6.91
C ILE A 130 -3.86 14.13 -6.87
N ARG A 131 -2.79 13.79 -7.58
CA ARG A 131 -2.10 12.49 -7.45
C ARG A 131 -1.08 12.56 -6.32
N GLY A 132 -0.81 11.42 -5.69
CA GLY A 132 0.27 11.31 -4.71
C GLY A 132 1.59 10.95 -5.39
N ASP A 133 2.10 11.82 -6.26
CA ASP A 133 3.33 11.57 -7.03
C ASP A 133 4.62 12.00 -6.29
N VAL A 134 4.52 12.73 -5.19
CA VAL A 134 5.68 13.28 -4.46
C VAL A 134 5.99 12.41 -3.24
N ASP A 135 7.25 12.01 -3.11
CA ASP A 135 7.77 11.38 -1.89
C ASP A 135 7.85 12.40 -0.76
N GLU A 136 7.40 12.00 0.43
CA GLU A 136 7.42 12.82 1.64
C GLU A 136 8.16 12.05 2.76
N ALA A 137 7.67 12.11 4.00
CA ALA A 137 8.15 11.24 5.08
C ALA A 137 8.00 9.73 4.76
N ILE A 138 7.17 9.40 3.76
CA ILE A 138 6.95 8.06 3.21
C ILE A 138 7.04 8.11 1.68
N PRO A 139 7.29 6.98 0.99
CA PRO A 139 7.25 6.92 -0.47
C PRO A 139 5.89 7.39 -1.00
N SER A 140 5.90 7.99 -2.20
CA SER A 140 4.69 8.54 -2.81
C SER A 140 3.59 7.47 -2.99
N ALA A 141 2.32 7.89 -2.94
CA ALA A 141 1.21 6.97 -3.14
C ALA A 141 1.30 6.27 -4.51
N SER A 142 1.66 7.01 -5.56
CA SER A 142 1.85 6.44 -6.90
C SER A 142 2.94 5.37 -6.93
N ALA A 143 4.07 5.59 -6.25
CA ALA A 143 5.13 4.60 -6.14
C ALA A 143 4.64 3.32 -5.45
N GLN A 144 3.99 3.47 -4.29
CA GLN A 144 3.49 2.33 -3.52
C GLN A 144 2.39 1.56 -4.28
N ILE A 145 1.56 2.24 -5.08
CA ILE A 145 0.52 1.61 -5.91
C ILE A 145 1.16 0.79 -7.03
N ILE A 146 2.17 1.34 -7.71
CA ILE A 146 2.90 0.59 -8.74
C ILE A 146 3.51 -0.67 -8.14
N GLU A 147 4.20 -0.54 -6.99
CA GLU A 147 4.73 -1.70 -6.27
C GLU A 147 3.64 -2.73 -5.95
N ALA A 148 2.52 -2.29 -5.38
CA ALA A 148 1.41 -3.15 -5.01
C ALA A 148 0.80 -3.90 -6.20
N LEU A 149 0.61 -3.22 -7.33
CA LEU A 149 0.09 -3.82 -8.56
C LEU A 149 1.07 -4.85 -9.14
N VAL A 150 2.36 -4.52 -9.22
CA VAL A 150 3.40 -5.44 -9.73
C VAL A 150 3.47 -6.68 -8.84
N ARG A 151 3.59 -6.50 -7.52
CA ARG A 151 3.69 -7.61 -6.58
C ARG A 151 2.44 -8.49 -6.59
N LEU A 152 1.25 -7.89 -6.64
CA LEU A 152 0.01 -8.66 -6.70
C LEU A 152 -0.09 -9.43 -8.03
N ALA A 153 0.22 -8.80 -9.17
CA ALA A 153 0.27 -9.48 -10.47
C ALA A 153 1.20 -10.69 -10.46
N LEU A 154 2.38 -10.57 -9.84
CA LEU A 154 3.34 -11.68 -9.73
C LEU A 154 2.81 -12.84 -8.90
N VAL A 155 2.22 -12.56 -7.74
CA VAL A 155 1.67 -13.59 -6.85
C VAL A 155 0.48 -14.30 -7.50
N THR A 156 -0.35 -13.58 -8.25
CA THR A 156 -1.59 -14.14 -8.83
C THR A 156 -1.43 -14.68 -10.25
N GLY A 157 -0.40 -14.27 -10.98
CA GLY A 157 -0.26 -14.55 -12.42
C GLY A 157 -1.35 -13.87 -13.26
N ASP A 158 -1.85 -12.73 -12.80
CA ASP A 158 -2.95 -12.01 -13.45
C ASP A 158 -2.41 -11.01 -14.48
N PHE A 159 -2.62 -11.32 -15.75
CA PHE A 159 -2.12 -10.54 -16.87
C PHE A 159 -2.78 -9.16 -17.00
N ASP A 160 -4.06 -9.03 -16.64
CA ASP A 160 -4.75 -7.73 -16.69
C ASP A 160 -4.19 -6.79 -15.61
N MET A 161 -3.82 -7.36 -14.45
CA MET A 161 -3.17 -6.62 -13.39
C MET A 161 -1.73 -6.25 -13.71
N GLU A 162 -0.99 -7.11 -14.41
CA GLU A 162 0.33 -6.80 -14.96
C GLU A 162 0.27 -5.63 -15.94
N GLN A 163 -0.66 -5.67 -16.90
CA GLN A 163 -0.87 -4.59 -17.86
C GLN A 163 -1.26 -3.28 -17.16
N LYS A 164 -2.12 -3.36 -16.12
CA LYS A 164 -2.48 -2.20 -15.30
C LYS A 164 -1.27 -1.62 -14.56
N ALA A 165 -0.40 -2.47 -14.01
CA ALA A 165 0.83 -2.06 -13.36
C ALA A 165 1.74 -1.31 -14.34
N TRP A 166 1.92 -1.85 -15.54
CA TRP A 166 2.70 -1.23 -16.62
C TRP A 166 2.16 0.15 -17.01
N THR A 167 0.87 0.26 -17.33
CA THR A 167 0.24 1.53 -17.70
C THR A 167 0.35 2.55 -16.57
N THR A 168 0.15 2.14 -15.32
CA THR A 168 0.30 3.04 -14.16
C THR A 168 1.74 3.54 -14.03
N ALA A 169 2.73 2.65 -14.19
CA ALA A 169 4.15 2.96 -14.10
C ALA A 169 4.61 3.91 -15.23
N GLU A 170 4.26 3.60 -16.48
CA GLU A 170 4.61 4.40 -17.66
C GLU A 170 4.10 5.85 -17.51
N HIS A 171 2.83 6.01 -17.16
CA HIS A 171 2.25 7.34 -16.98
C HIS A 171 2.81 8.08 -15.76
N ALA A 172 3.13 7.37 -14.67
CA ALA A 172 3.79 7.98 -13.51
C ALA A 172 5.20 8.45 -13.85
N MET A 173 5.98 7.64 -14.56
CA MET A 173 7.32 8.01 -15.03
C MET A 173 7.29 9.22 -15.97
N GLY A 174 6.32 9.26 -16.90
CA GLY A 174 6.14 10.42 -17.78
C GLY A 174 5.90 11.74 -17.02
N ARG A 175 5.16 11.68 -15.89
CA ARG A 175 4.96 12.84 -15.00
C ARG A 175 6.22 13.14 -14.17
N ALA A 176 6.87 12.12 -13.63
CA ALA A 176 8.10 12.25 -12.84
C ALA A 176 9.24 12.91 -13.63
N ALA A 177 9.34 12.62 -14.93
CA ALA A 177 10.34 13.21 -15.83
C ALA A 177 10.24 14.74 -15.96
N GLN A 178 9.09 15.33 -15.62
CA GLN A 178 8.85 16.78 -15.66
C GLN A 178 9.01 17.45 -14.28
N GLN A 179 9.40 16.69 -13.25
CA GLN A 179 9.56 17.19 -11.87
C GLN A 179 11.03 17.24 -11.47
N ALA A 180 11.39 18.24 -10.67
CA ALA A 180 12.78 18.45 -10.26
C ALA A 180 13.22 17.63 -9.03
N TYR A 181 12.29 17.26 -8.15
CA TYR A 181 12.59 16.55 -6.89
C TYR A 181 11.41 15.70 -6.41
N GLY A 182 11.67 14.80 -5.45
CA GLY A 182 10.64 14.01 -4.75
C GLY A 182 10.03 12.87 -5.58
N GLN A 183 10.77 12.30 -6.53
CA GLN A 183 10.28 11.25 -7.44
C GLN A 183 11.06 9.92 -7.32
N ALA A 184 11.88 9.77 -6.28
CA ALA A 184 12.73 8.59 -6.12
C ALA A 184 11.90 7.30 -5.98
N GLY A 185 10.76 7.37 -5.29
CA GLY A 185 9.82 6.26 -5.15
C GLY A 185 9.26 5.80 -6.49
N ILE A 186 8.84 6.72 -7.37
CA ILE A 186 8.31 6.36 -8.70
C ILE A 186 9.41 5.72 -9.55
N VAL A 187 10.64 6.27 -9.52
CA VAL A 187 11.77 5.69 -10.25
C VAL A 187 12.05 4.26 -9.76
N ASN A 188 12.08 4.04 -8.44
CA ASN A 188 12.29 2.71 -7.86
C ASN A 188 11.16 1.73 -8.22
N ALA A 189 9.91 2.16 -8.13
CA ALA A 189 8.76 1.31 -8.46
C ALA A 189 8.71 0.96 -9.96
N CYS A 190 9.14 1.86 -10.85
CA CYS A 190 9.25 1.57 -12.28
C CYS A 190 10.38 0.58 -12.57
N ALA A 191 11.49 0.63 -11.84
CA ALA A 191 12.54 -0.39 -11.95
C ALA A 191 12.01 -1.78 -11.59
N LEU A 192 11.19 -1.88 -10.53
CA LEU A 192 10.52 -3.13 -10.16
C LEU A 192 9.55 -3.63 -11.25
N ALA A 193 8.84 -2.72 -11.91
CA ALA A 193 7.93 -3.06 -13.01
C ALA A 193 8.66 -3.54 -14.29
N LEU A 194 9.88 -3.06 -14.53
CA LEU A 194 10.71 -3.45 -15.67
C LEU A 194 11.36 -4.82 -15.49
N GLU A 195 11.80 -5.14 -14.28
CA GLU A 195 12.52 -6.37 -13.97
C GLU A 195 11.85 -7.11 -12.79
N PRO A 196 10.59 -7.55 -12.93
CA PRO A 196 9.91 -8.28 -11.87
C PRO A 196 10.55 -9.67 -11.69
N LEU A 197 10.92 -10.02 -10.46
CA LEU A 197 11.51 -11.31 -10.12
C LEU A 197 10.48 -12.20 -9.42
N LYS A 198 10.32 -13.44 -9.93
CA LYS A 198 9.48 -14.47 -9.32
C LYS A 198 10.28 -15.76 -9.14
N LEU A 199 10.39 -16.23 -7.89
CA LEU A 199 10.94 -17.56 -7.59
C LEU A 199 9.78 -18.56 -7.49
N VAL A 200 9.81 -19.60 -8.33
CA VAL A 200 8.84 -20.71 -8.29
C VAL A 200 9.53 -21.91 -7.66
N LEU A 201 9.03 -22.34 -6.50
CA LEU A 201 9.44 -23.60 -5.87
C LEU A 201 8.52 -24.70 -6.40
N ILE A 202 9.09 -25.69 -7.07
CA ILE A 202 8.38 -26.89 -7.53
C ILE A 202 8.76 -28.01 -6.57
N ASP A 203 7.87 -28.33 -5.64
CA ASP A 203 8.01 -29.50 -4.78
C ASP A 203 7.66 -30.76 -5.60
N ASN A 204 8.56 -31.75 -5.57
CA ASN A 204 8.40 -33.05 -6.26
C ASN A 204 7.50 -34.01 -5.47
#